data_AF-A0A7C4WTB2-F1
#
_entry.id   AF-A0A7C4WTB2-F1
#
_cell.length_a   1.000
_cell.length_b   1.000
_cell.length_c   1.000
_cell.angle_alpha   90.00
_cell.angle_beta   90.00
_cell.angle_gamma   90.00
#
_symmetry.space_group_name_H-M   'P 1'
#
loop_
_entity.id
_entity.type
_entity.pdbx_description
1 polymer ?
#
loop_
_entity_poly.entity_id
_entity_poly.type
_entity_poly.pdbx_seq_one_letter_code
_entity_poly.pdbx_strand_id
1 'polypeptide(L)'
;MLEIYVRDGKFVVLEGLDEVRELNLGNYVKSLNAIVLDISEVAYLIYKKLGRLLVDGKELTLDELFTKYSRSPNDWIKFVVLCDLRERGRKAKAGFSDNSLIFERDGRYLVYVTEENSPITPNELVSWLSSALSKEYEPLIAVVDAHGDVTYYELLSVRARDLKEVIV
;
A
#
# COMPACT_ATOMS: atom_id res chain seq x y z
N MET A 1 16.51 -6.57 13.39
CA MET A 1 15.05 -6.82 13.43
C MET A 1 14.43 -5.57 14.01
N LEU A 2 13.59 -4.93 13.20
CA LEU A 2 13.01 -3.63 13.50
C LEU A 2 11.95 -3.74 14.61
N GLU A 3 11.95 -2.78 15.54
CA GLU A 3 10.91 -2.69 16.57
C GLU A 3 9.93 -1.59 16.21
N ILE A 4 8.65 -1.97 16.13
CA ILE A 4 7.53 -1.11 15.77
C ILE A 4 6.70 -0.92 17.04
N TYR A 5 6.29 0.32 17.30
CA TYR A 5 5.50 0.69 18.47
C TYR A 5 4.21 1.38 18.06
N VAL A 6 3.18 1.33 18.91
CA VAL A 6 1.97 2.13 18.72
C VAL A 6 2.07 3.41 19.56
N ARG A 7 2.00 4.58 18.91
CA ARG A 7 1.95 5.90 19.56
C ARG A 7 0.86 6.74 18.93
N ASP A 8 -0.07 7.26 19.73
CA ASP A 8 -1.21 8.07 19.28
C ASP A 8 -1.99 7.44 18.11
N GLY A 9 -2.18 6.12 18.15
CA GLY A 9 -2.86 5.36 17.11
C GLY A 9 -2.09 5.19 15.80
N LYS A 10 -0.78 5.49 15.78
CA LYS A 10 0.13 5.30 14.65
C LYS A 10 1.17 4.24 14.94
N PHE A 11 1.56 3.48 13.93
CA PHE A 11 2.69 2.57 14.00
C PHE A 11 3.98 3.34 13.72
N VAL A 12 4.92 3.30 14.64
CA VAL A 12 6.15 4.10 14.56
C VAL A 12 7.39 3.24 14.76
N VAL A 13 8.42 3.54 13.98
CA VAL A 13 9.78 3.07 14.18
C VAL A 13 10.64 4.24 14.66
N LEU A 14 11.34 4.03 15.77
CA LEU A 14 12.13 5.05 16.47
C LEU A 14 13.64 4.84 16.29
N GLU A 15 14.05 3.58 16.19
CA GLU A 15 15.44 3.15 16.01
C GLU A 15 15.55 2.34 14.71
N GLY A 16 16.74 2.27 14.10
CA GLY A 16 16.92 1.57 12.82
C GLY A 16 16.25 2.29 11.63
N LEU A 17 16.14 3.62 11.69
CA LEU A 17 15.46 4.41 10.65
C LEU A 17 16.07 4.21 9.26
N ASP A 18 17.39 3.99 9.18
CA ASP A 18 18.08 3.78 7.91
C ASP A 18 17.72 2.42 7.28
N GLU A 19 17.57 1.36 8.08
CA GLU A 19 17.11 0.05 7.62
C GLU A 19 15.69 0.15 7.02
N VAL A 20 14.77 0.89 7.67
CA VAL A 20 13.42 1.12 7.13
C VAL A 20 13.45 1.95 5.84
N ARG A 21 14.34 2.93 5.73
CA ARG A 21 14.52 3.75 4.51
C ARG A 21 15.05 2.92 3.35
N GLU A 22 15.98 2.01 3.59
CA GLU A 22 16.49 1.09 2.56
C GLU A 22 15.40 0.17 2.02
N LEU A 23 14.50 -0.28 2.91
CA LEU A 23 13.29 -1.01 2.54
C LEU A 23 12.27 -0.15 1.79
N ASN A 24 12.42 1.18 1.76
CA ASN A 24 11.46 2.13 1.20
C ASN A 24 10.06 1.93 1.77
N LEU A 25 9.93 1.86 3.09
CA LEU A 25 8.64 1.71 3.78
C LEU A 25 8.36 2.93 4.67
N GLY A 26 7.07 3.24 4.82
CA GLY A 26 6.60 4.32 5.66
C GLY A 26 6.98 5.71 5.18
N ASN A 27 6.71 6.68 6.05
CA ASN A 27 7.02 8.09 5.84
C ASN A 27 7.66 8.68 7.10
N TYR A 28 8.75 9.40 6.93
CA TYR A 28 9.41 10.08 8.03
C TYR A 28 8.60 11.29 8.48
N VAL A 29 8.27 11.35 9.77
CA VAL A 29 7.50 12.43 10.38
C VAL A 29 8.40 13.22 11.34
N LYS A 30 8.78 14.42 10.92
CA LYS A 30 9.75 15.28 11.64
C LYS A 30 9.33 15.60 13.08
N SER A 31 8.04 15.84 13.32
CA SER A 31 7.54 16.15 14.67
C SER A 31 7.63 14.98 15.65
N LEU A 32 7.66 13.74 15.14
CA LEU A 32 7.80 12.52 15.95
C LEU A 32 9.23 12.00 15.97
N ASN A 33 10.12 12.55 15.12
CA ASN A 33 11.46 12.03 14.86
C ASN A 33 11.44 10.51 14.59
N ALA A 34 10.45 10.07 13.80
CA ALA A 34 10.13 8.65 13.61
C ALA A 34 9.67 8.37 12.18
N ILE A 35 9.76 7.11 11.75
CA ILE A 35 9.07 6.64 10.54
C ILE A 35 7.70 6.11 10.94
N VAL A 36 6.66 6.66 10.34
CA VAL A 36 5.28 6.18 10.50
C VAL A 36 4.98 5.18 9.39
N LEU A 37 4.49 4.02 9.79
CA LEU A 37 4.11 2.92 8.90
C LEU A 37 2.59 2.82 8.78
N ASP A 38 2.15 2.43 7.59
CA ASP A 38 0.79 1.94 7.38
C ASP A 38 0.64 0.50 7.91
N ILE A 39 -0.59 0.10 8.27
CA ILE A 39 -0.86 -1.25 8.79
C ILE A 39 -0.39 -2.35 7.83
N SER A 40 -0.53 -2.16 6.52
CA SER A 40 -0.06 -3.12 5.52
C SER A 40 1.47 -3.26 5.51
N GLU A 41 2.19 -2.18 5.78
CA GLU A 41 3.65 -2.17 5.87
C GLU A 41 4.14 -2.85 7.15
N VAL A 42 3.44 -2.63 8.27
CA VAL A 42 3.69 -3.37 9.52
C VAL A 42 3.46 -4.86 9.31
N ALA A 43 2.34 -5.22 8.69
CA ALA A 43 2.03 -6.61 8.36
C ALA A 43 3.13 -7.22 7.46
N TYR A 44 3.59 -6.51 6.44
CA TYR A 44 4.70 -6.95 5.60
C TYR A 44 5.99 -7.21 6.40
N LEU A 45 6.37 -6.31 7.30
CA LEU A 45 7.56 -6.45 8.14
C LEU A 45 7.47 -7.67 9.07
N ILE A 46 6.30 -7.91 9.68
CA ILE A 46 6.06 -9.08 10.52
C ILE A 46 6.11 -10.37 9.67
N TYR A 47 5.39 -10.39 8.55
CA TYR A 47 5.28 -11.55 7.66
C TYR A 47 6.66 -12.00 7.14
N LYS A 48 7.50 -11.04 6.72
CA LYS A 48 8.86 -11.32 6.24
C LYS A 48 9.89 -11.49 7.37
N LYS A 49 9.47 -11.44 8.64
CA LYS A 49 10.32 -11.54 9.84
C LYS A 49 11.43 -10.48 9.88
N LEU A 50 11.15 -9.29 9.33
CA LEU A 50 12.06 -8.14 9.31
C LEU A 50 11.85 -7.23 10.51
N GLY A 51 10.63 -7.22 11.07
CA GLY A 51 10.29 -6.46 12.26
C GLY A 51 9.21 -7.11 13.10
N ARG A 52 9.01 -6.56 14.29
CA ARG A 52 8.02 -6.99 15.27
C ARG A 52 7.26 -5.79 15.83
N LEU A 53 5.95 -5.96 16.02
CA LEU A 53 5.11 -4.94 16.64
C LEU A 53 4.99 -5.21 18.14
N LEU A 54 5.42 -4.26 18.95
CA LEU A 54 5.37 -4.32 20.41
C LEU A 54 4.25 -3.44 20.95
N VAL A 55 3.32 -4.04 21.69
CA VAL A 55 2.22 -3.37 22.39
C VAL A 55 2.17 -3.85 23.83
N ASP A 56 2.26 -2.93 24.79
CA ASP A 56 2.27 -3.24 26.23
C ASP A 56 3.30 -4.31 26.62
N GLY A 57 4.47 -4.28 25.97
CA GLY A 57 5.56 -5.23 26.19
C GLY A 57 5.37 -6.62 25.55
N LYS A 58 4.30 -6.81 24.77
CA LYS A 58 4.03 -8.07 24.04
C LYS A 58 4.20 -7.88 22.54
N GLU A 59 4.76 -8.89 21.89
CA GLU A 59 4.82 -8.98 20.44
C GLU A 59 3.47 -9.46 19.89
N LEU A 60 2.92 -8.72 18.93
CA LEU A 60 1.67 -9.08 18.24
C LEU A 60 1.97 -9.90 16.98
N THR A 61 1.14 -10.91 16.76
CA THR A 61 1.07 -11.68 15.51
C THR A 61 0.34 -10.90 14.40
N LEU A 62 0.42 -11.39 13.16
CA LEU A 62 -0.35 -10.82 12.03
C LEU A 62 -1.86 -10.83 12.29
N ASP A 63 -2.38 -11.94 12.81
CA ASP A 63 -3.80 -12.08 13.13
C ASP A 63 -4.25 -11.06 14.18
N GLU A 64 -3.47 -10.89 15.25
CA GLU A 64 -3.78 -9.91 16.28
C GLU A 64 -3.62 -8.46 15.79
N LEU A 65 -2.67 -8.18 14.88
CA LEU A 65 -2.53 -6.87 14.23
C LEU A 65 -3.82 -6.49 13.50
N PHE A 66 -4.29 -7.34 12.59
CA PHE A 66 -5.51 -7.05 11.82
C PHE A 66 -6.75 -7.05 12.70
N THR A 67 -6.88 -8.00 13.63
CA THR A 67 -8.03 -8.06 14.55
C THR A 67 -8.13 -6.81 15.43
N LYS A 68 -6.99 -6.25 15.88
CA LYS A 68 -6.99 -5.12 16.82
C LYS A 68 -6.97 -3.75 16.15
N TYR A 69 -6.31 -3.61 14.99
CA TYR A 69 -6.01 -2.31 14.41
C TYR A 69 -6.54 -2.09 13.00
N SER A 70 -7.05 -3.12 12.32
CA SER A 70 -7.70 -2.94 11.01
C SER A 70 -8.91 -2.02 11.15
N ARG A 71 -9.02 -1.04 10.26
CA ARG A 71 -10.15 -0.10 10.20
C ARG A 71 -10.97 -0.26 8.93
N SER A 72 -10.43 -0.98 7.95
CA SER A 72 -11.04 -1.19 6.66
C SER A 72 -10.79 -2.63 6.20
N PRO A 73 -11.76 -3.28 5.52
CA PRO A 73 -11.50 -4.55 4.86
C PRO A 73 -10.33 -4.46 3.87
N ASN A 74 -10.09 -3.27 3.31
CA ASN A 74 -8.99 -3.02 2.39
C ASN A 74 -7.59 -3.14 3.03
N ASP A 75 -7.46 -3.09 4.36
CA ASP A 75 -6.16 -3.16 5.02
C ASP A 75 -5.45 -4.50 4.76
N TRP A 76 -6.22 -5.60 4.81
CA TRP A 76 -5.73 -6.93 4.48
C TRP A 76 -5.43 -7.06 2.98
N ILE A 77 -6.33 -6.59 2.13
CA ILE A 77 -6.18 -6.65 0.67
C ILE A 77 -4.94 -5.86 0.23
N LYS A 78 -4.71 -4.68 0.84
CA LYS A 78 -3.53 -3.86 0.61
C LYS A 78 -2.24 -4.56 1.03
N PHE A 79 -2.25 -5.30 2.13
CA PHE A 79 -1.13 -6.14 2.53
C PHE A 79 -0.83 -7.26 1.51
N VAL A 80 -1.85 -7.92 0.97
CA VAL A 80 -1.68 -8.96 -0.07
C VAL A 80 -1.02 -8.37 -1.33
N VAL A 81 -1.56 -7.26 -1.85
CA VAL A 81 -0.98 -6.59 -3.03
C VAL A 81 0.43 -6.08 -2.75
N LEU A 82 0.69 -5.54 -1.55
CA LEU A 82 2.03 -5.11 -1.16
C LEU A 82 3.03 -6.28 -1.21
N CYS A 83 2.64 -7.46 -0.70
CA CYS A 83 3.47 -8.66 -0.77
C CYS A 83 3.75 -9.08 -2.22
N ASP A 84 2.71 -9.19 -3.05
CA ASP A 84 2.86 -9.58 -4.46
C ASP A 84 3.79 -8.61 -5.22
N LEU A 85 3.59 -7.30 -5.07
CA LEU A 85 4.47 -6.29 -5.68
C LEU A 85 5.93 -6.45 -5.21
N ARG A 86 6.14 -6.65 -3.91
CA ARG A 86 7.47 -6.82 -3.31
C ARG A 86 8.16 -8.10 -3.78
N GLU A 87 7.43 -9.19 -3.91
CA GLU A 87 7.93 -10.47 -4.44
C GLU A 87 8.30 -10.38 -5.92
N ARG A 88 7.60 -9.53 -6.68
CA ARG A 88 7.96 -9.16 -8.05
C ARG A 88 9.08 -8.11 -8.14
N GLY A 89 9.76 -7.82 -7.03
CA GLY A 89 10.90 -6.91 -6.97
C GLY A 89 10.53 -5.43 -7.04
N ARG A 90 9.26 -5.05 -6.85
CA ARG A 90 8.85 -3.65 -6.76
C ARG A 90 9.08 -3.14 -5.34
N LYS A 91 9.71 -1.97 -5.19
CA LYS A 91 9.85 -1.29 -3.89
C LYS A 91 8.54 -0.57 -3.50
N ALA A 92 7.43 -1.30 -3.48
CA ALA A 92 6.10 -0.77 -3.23
C ALA A 92 5.87 -0.39 -1.77
N LYS A 93 5.18 0.72 -1.52
CA LYS A 93 4.87 1.21 -0.17
C LYS A 93 3.47 1.79 -0.10
N ALA A 94 3.01 2.14 1.09
CA ALA A 94 1.70 2.76 1.27
C ALA A 94 1.57 4.06 0.46
N GLY A 95 0.43 4.20 -0.22
CA GLY A 95 0.11 5.35 -1.07
C GLY A 95 -0.54 6.50 -0.32
N PHE A 96 -1.36 7.27 -1.03
CA PHE A 96 -1.96 8.52 -0.52
C PHE A 96 -3.36 8.32 0.10
N SER A 97 -4.01 7.20 -0.18
CA SER A 97 -5.32 6.81 0.35
C SER A 97 -5.27 5.42 1.00
N ASP A 98 -6.29 5.10 1.80
CA ASP A 98 -6.39 3.86 2.58
C ASP A 98 -6.25 2.59 1.75
N ASN A 99 -6.67 2.62 0.49
CA ASN A 99 -6.62 1.50 -0.45
C ASN A 99 -5.63 1.74 -1.60
N SER A 100 -4.54 2.47 -1.37
CA SER A 100 -3.54 2.72 -2.40
C SER A 100 -2.13 2.30 -2.00
N LEU A 101 -1.38 1.85 -3.00
CA LEU A 101 0.06 1.61 -2.93
C LEU A 101 0.76 2.44 -4.00
N ILE A 102 2.03 2.76 -3.78
CA ILE A 102 2.88 3.40 -4.78
C ILE A 102 4.17 2.61 -4.96
N PHE A 103 4.71 2.61 -6.17
CA PHE A 103 6.06 2.12 -6.42
C PHE A 103 6.70 2.87 -7.58
N GLU A 104 8.03 2.81 -7.64
CA GLU A 104 8.82 3.38 -8.73
C GLU A 104 9.61 2.28 -9.42
N ARG A 105 9.63 2.31 -10.75
CA ARG A 105 10.44 1.41 -11.59
C ARG A 105 11.01 2.18 -12.78
N ASP A 106 10.25 2.21 -13.88
CA ASP A 106 10.55 2.97 -15.10
C ASP A 106 9.71 4.27 -15.18
N GLY A 107 8.78 4.39 -14.25
CA GLY A 107 7.88 5.51 -13.98
C GLY A 107 7.41 5.44 -12.53
N ARG A 108 6.49 6.31 -12.15
CA ARG A 108 5.84 6.31 -10.83
C ARG A 108 4.45 5.74 -10.98
N TYR A 109 4.12 4.71 -10.21
CA TYR A 109 2.84 4.00 -10.31
C TYR A 109 2.00 4.20 -9.05
N LEU A 110 0.73 4.59 -9.22
CA LEU A 110 -0.26 4.63 -8.15
C LEU A 110 -1.22 3.47 -8.38
N VAL A 111 -1.25 2.55 -7.42
CA VAL A 111 -2.05 1.33 -7.47
C VAL A 111 -3.29 1.52 -6.61
N TYR A 112 -4.48 1.43 -7.21
CA TYR A 112 -5.75 1.27 -6.52
C TYR A 112 -5.91 -0.20 -6.14
N VAL A 113 -6.10 -0.49 -4.87
CA VAL A 113 -6.27 -1.85 -4.36
C VAL A 113 -7.75 -2.12 -4.10
N THR A 114 -8.24 -3.24 -4.62
CA THR A 114 -9.62 -3.70 -4.42
C THR A 114 -9.70 -5.23 -4.50
N GLU A 115 -10.81 -5.78 -4.03
CA GLU A 115 -11.16 -7.19 -4.18
C GLU A 115 -12.20 -7.38 -5.31
N GLU A 116 -12.25 -8.56 -5.93
CA GLU A 116 -13.08 -8.84 -7.12
C GLU A 116 -14.57 -8.49 -6.93
N ASN A 117 -15.10 -8.67 -5.71
CA ASN A 117 -16.51 -8.44 -5.40
C ASN A 117 -16.77 -7.07 -4.74
N SER A 118 -15.76 -6.20 -4.65
CA SER A 118 -15.93 -4.87 -4.07
C SER A 118 -16.65 -3.94 -5.06
N PRO A 119 -17.76 -3.31 -4.67
CA PRO A 119 -18.42 -2.34 -5.53
C PRO A 119 -17.53 -1.11 -5.70
N ILE A 120 -17.25 -0.73 -6.96
CA ILE A 120 -16.61 0.53 -7.32
C ILE A 120 -17.54 1.36 -8.21
N THR A 121 -17.81 2.59 -7.81
CA THR A 121 -18.62 3.50 -8.63
C THR A 121 -17.76 4.15 -9.72
N PRO A 122 -18.36 4.51 -10.88
CA PRO A 122 -17.64 5.25 -11.92
C PRO A 122 -17.01 6.56 -11.40
N ASN A 123 -17.68 7.24 -10.47
CA ASN A 123 -17.19 8.50 -9.91
C ASN A 123 -15.96 8.31 -9.01
N GLU A 124 -15.94 7.25 -8.19
CA GLU A 124 -14.75 6.91 -7.39
C GLU A 124 -13.57 6.61 -8.31
N LEU A 125 -13.80 5.84 -9.37
CA LEU A 125 -12.75 5.49 -10.30
C LEU A 125 -12.19 6.71 -11.05
N VAL A 126 -13.07 7.58 -11.55
CA VAL A 126 -12.67 8.82 -12.23
C VAL A 126 -11.93 9.78 -11.28
N SER A 127 -12.41 9.91 -10.03
CA SER A 127 -11.77 10.74 -9.00
C SER A 127 -10.38 10.22 -8.66
N TRP A 128 -10.24 8.91 -8.47
CA TRP A 128 -8.96 8.28 -8.20
C TRP A 128 -7.99 8.39 -9.39
N LEU A 129 -8.46 8.12 -10.62
CA LEU A 129 -7.68 8.29 -11.84
C LEU A 129 -7.15 9.72 -11.97
N SER A 130 -8.02 10.70 -11.77
CA SER A 130 -7.64 12.13 -11.81
C SER A 130 -6.60 12.47 -10.74
N SER A 131 -6.73 11.90 -9.54
CA SER A 131 -5.78 12.05 -8.43
C SER A 131 -4.40 11.44 -8.72
N ALA A 132 -4.36 10.31 -9.44
CA ALA A 132 -3.13 9.68 -9.90
C ALA A 132 -2.41 10.58 -10.92
N LEU A 133 -3.12 10.98 -11.97
CA LEU A 133 -2.58 11.79 -13.05
C LEU A 133 -2.12 13.17 -12.56
N SER A 134 -2.86 13.80 -11.64
CA SER A 134 -2.48 15.10 -11.07
C SER A 134 -1.20 15.05 -10.24
N LYS A 135 -0.82 13.86 -9.74
CA LYS A 135 0.42 13.61 -9.00
C LYS A 135 1.52 13.07 -9.91
N GLU A 136 1.27 13.00 -11.22
CA GLU A 136 2.18 12.44 -12.22
C GLU A 136 2.54 10.98 -11.93
N TYR A 137 1.53 10.21 -11.51
CA TYR A 137 1.60 8.75 -11.38
C TYR A 137 0.78 8.07 -12.48
N GLU A 138 1.34 7.00 -13.03
CA GLU A 138 0.65 6.04 -13.89
C GLU A 138 -0.35 5.22 -13.05
N PRO A 139 -1.64 5.23 -13.40
CA PRO A 139 -2.70 4.58 -12.64
C PRO A 139 -2.77 3.07 -12.97
N LEU A 140 -2.69 2.24 -11.93
CA LEU A 140 -2.95 0.79 -11.99
C LEU A 140 -4.08 0.42 -11.02
N ILE A 141 -4.93 -0.54 -11.38
CA ILE A 141 -5.80 -1.24 -10.43
C ILE A 141 -5.20 -2.61 -10.15
N ALA A 142 -5.11 -2.98 -8.87
CA ALA A 142 -4.86 -4.34 -8.42
C ALA A 142 -6.16 -4.93 -7.87
N VAL A 143 -6.65 -5.99 -8.51
CA VAL A 143 -7.82 -6.76 -8.07
C VAL A 143 -7.35 -8.05 -7.44
N VAL A 144 -7.75 -8.30 -6.20
CA VAL A 144 -7.48 -9.53 -5.47
C VAL A 144 -8.70 -10.44 -5.48
N ASP A 145 -8.52 -11.71 -5.83
CA ASP A 145 -9.60 -12.70 -5.82
C ASP A 145 -9.75 -13.39 -4.45
N ALA A 146 -10.69 -14.33 -4.34
CA ALA A 146 -10.93 -15.08 -3.10
C ALA A 146 -9.77 -16.01 -2.69
N HIS A 147 -8.84 -16.32 -3.59
CA HIS A 147 -7.66 -17.13 -3.34
C HIS A 147 -6.42 -16.29 -2.99
N GLY A 148 -6.51 -14.96 -3.12
CA GLY A 148 -5.42 -14.03 -2.89
C GLY A 148 -4.56 -13.80 -4.13
N ASP A 149 -4.98 -14.27 -5.30
CA ASP A 149 -4.30 -14.00 -6.56
C ASP A 149 -4.56 -12.55 -6.99
N VAL A 150 -3.50 -11.88 -7.46
CA VAL A 150 -3.54 -10.46 -7.82
C VAL A 150 -3.49 -10.28 -9.32
N THR A 151 -4.51 -9.63 -9.87
CA THR A 151 -4.58 -9.21 -11.28
C THR A 151 -4.44 -7.70 -11.40
N TYR A 152 -3.56 -7.23 -12.30
CA TYR A 152 -3.31 -5.81 -12.52
C TYR A 152 -3.92 -5.32 -13.83
N TYR A 153 -4.57 -4.16 -13.77
CA TYR A 153 -5.15 -3.48 -14.93
C TYR A 153 -4.59 -2.06 -15.05
N GLU A 154 -4.22 -1.67 -16.25
CA GLU A 154 -3.83 -0.29 -16.56
C GLU A 154 -5.06 0.56 -16.90
N LEU A 155 -5.05 1.83 -16.48
CA LEU A 155 -6.12 2.77 -16.80
C LEU A 155 -5.59 3.90 -17.65
N LEU A 156 -6.29 4.17 -18.75
CA LEU A 156 -5.93 5.24 -19.66
C LEU A 156 -7.02 6.31 -19.68
N SER A 157 -6.61 7.57 -19.50
CA SER A 157 -7.47 8.71 -19.79
C SER A 157 -7.33 9.07 -21.26
N VAL A 158 -8.30 8.63 -22.06
CA VAL A 158 -8.32 8.88 -23.50
C VAL A 158 -9.35 9.96 -23.84
N ARG A 159 -9.01 10.88 -24.73
CA ARG A 159 -10.01 11.75 -25.35
C ARG A 159 -10.61 11.00 -26.53
N ALA A 160 -11.90 11.19 -26.78
CA ALA A 160 -12.60 10.50 -27.86
C ALA A 160 -11.93 10.67 -29.24
N ARG A 161 -11.25 11.81 -29.47
CA ARG A 161 -10.49 12.08 -30.70
C ARG A 161 -9.20 11.25 -30.85
N ASP A 162 -8.64 10.76 -29.75
CA ASP A 162 -7.38 10.00 -29.71
C ASP A 162 -7.64 8.48 -29.89
N LEU A 163 -8.90 8.02 -29.84
CA LEU A 163 -9.28 6.60 -29.92
C LEU A 163 -8.92 5.90 -31.24
N LYS A 164 -8.68 6.65 -32.33
CA LYS A 164 -8.26 6.07 -33.62
C LYS A 164 -6.84 5.48 -33.60
N GLU A 165 -6.03 5.82 -32.58
CA GLU A 165 -4.64 5.37 -32.45
C GLU A 165 -4.44 4.32 -31.36
N VAL A 166 -5.46 4.03 -30.53
CA VAL A 166 -5.36 3.20 -29.32
C VAL A 166 -5.91 1.78 -29.51
N ILE A 167 -6.68 1.54 -30.58
CA ILE A 167 -7.22 0.21 -30.91
C ILE A 167 -6.40 -0.36 -32.07
N VAL A 168 -5.36 -1.12 -31.72
CA VAL A 168 -4.67 -2.05 -32.63
C VAL A 168 -5.05 -3.46 -32.23
#